data_AF-A0A2N0VGA5-F1
#
_entry.id   AF-A0A2N0VGA5-F1
#
_cell.length_a   1.000
_cell.length_b   1.000
_cell.length_c   1.000
_cell.angle_alpha   90.00
_cell.angle_beta   90.00
_cell.angle_gamma   90.00
#
_symmetry.space_group_name_H-M   'P 1'
#
loop_
_entity.id
_entity.type
_entity.pdbx_description
1 polymer ?
#
loop_
_entity_poly.entity_id
_entity_poly.type
_entity_poly.pdbx_seq_one_letter_code
_entity_poly.pdbx_strand_id
1 'polypeptide(L)'
;MSTQAKEKVVYVVHSIDTEGPLYESLEATFERLEKIFGLQIEPTSENLRKIQNQKLDLGGLEEQAARVVAPQLINYNDDYGKIRKMLERIGSKKFRNRMPDSYGSGWIYNWHCVDHVGYDVNPRKKDIGFHNIFDFYREFIRDTGAPDKIHWHFHPTHHRNISHLNVNTYLRDNKIFEILARRIIERNWFPSVNRAGFHVERPDSHWFLEQWMPFDLSNQAFPEEDEQADLIEGRFGDWRRSPDDWSIYRPSHDDYQVPGNCRRYIGRCLNVGTRMRCINEMEVRKAFDLADRQGTALMGFTNHDFRDMQADVELVQKLLSKAKSDYPDVKFKYCDAREAFNRVIFGDYNPPEKNILSGSLDQTKVAGQWKLTVEASENTFGPQPFLAVETKDGRFHHDNFDFQKHFRTWSYVFDEHTFPMDTVKNIGLGTNDERGFFHTLHF
;
A
#
# COMPACT_ATOMS: atom_id res chain seq x y z
N MET A 1 -41.68 10.58 11.12
CA MET A 1 -40.34 10.07 11.50
C MET A 1 -39.33 11.00 10.86
N SER A 2 -38.57 11.74 11.67
CA SER A 2 -37.52 12.63 11.17
C SER A 2 -36.48 11.78 10.45
N THR A 3 -36.36 11.95 9.13
CA THR A 3 -35.23 11.44 8.35
C THR A 3 -34.00 12.19 8.83
N GLN A 4 -33.28 11.61 9.79
CA GLN A 4 -31.95 12.10 10.17
C GLN A 4 -31.12 12.14 8.88
N ALA A 5 -30.76 13.34 8.43
CA ALA A 5 -29.93 13.48 7.25
C ALA A 5 -28.64 12.68 7.50
N LYS A 6 -28.34 11.72 6.62
CA LYS A 6 -27.13 10.92 6.71
C LYS A 6 -25.94 11.88 6.70
N GLU A 7 -25.06 11.76 7.68
CA GLU A 7 -23.91 12.64 7.83
C GLU A 7 -23.03 12.58 6.57
N LYS A 8 -22.64 13.75 6.05
CA LYS A 8 -21.81 13.90 4.86
C LYS A 8 -20.34 13.92 5.26
N VAL A 9 -19.53 12.94 4.82
CA VAL A 9 -18.16 12.77 5.33
C VAL A 9 -17.15 12.44 4.22
N VAL A 10 -16.06 13.21 4.16
CA VAL A 10 -14.84 12.85 3.43
C VAL A 10 -13.91 12.09 4.37
N TYR A 11 -13.68 10.80 4.11
CA TYR A 11 -12.66 10.00 4.79
C TYR A 11 -11.31 10.23 4.12
N VAL A 12 -10.41 10.88 4.85
CA VAL A 12 -9.07 11.27 4.40
C VAL A 12 -8.08 10.18 4.81
N VAL A 13 -7.41 9.59 3.82
CA VAL A 13 -6.45 8.50 4.03
C VAL A 13 -5.08 8.92 3.52
N HIS A 14 -4.15 9.12 4.46
CA HIS A 14 -2.72 9.29 4.15
C HIS A 14 -2.07 7.90 4.08
N SER A 15 -1.81 7.42 2.87
CA SER A 15 -1.05 6.18 2.61
C SER A 15 0.42 6.53 2.42
N ILE A 16 1.32 5.79 3.05
CA ILE A 16 2.76 6.02 2.93
C ILE A 16 3.36 4.79 2.32
N ASP A 17 3.93 4.96 1.13
CA ASP A 17 4.77 3.95 0.47
C ASP A 17 6.07 3.87 1.29
N THR A 18 6.12 2.88 2.17
CA THR A 18 7.12 2.80 3.22
C THR A 18 8.23 1.88 2.75
N GLU A 19 9.32 2.48 2.28
CA GLU A 19 10.46 1.80 1.66
C GLU A 19 11.74 1.85 2.51
N GLY A 20 11.71 2.47 3.68
CA GLY A 20 12.87 2.65 4.52
C GLY A 20 13.85 3.69 3.95
N PRO A 21 15.09 3.73 4.46
CA PRO A 21 16.06 4.73 4.03
C PRO A 21 16.42 4.63 2.54
N LEU A 22 16.61 5.77 1.87
CA LEU A 22 16.99 5.82 0.46
C LEU A 22 18.28 6.63 0.26
N TYR A 23 19.29 5.98 -0.35
CA TYR A 23 20.50 6.64 -0.80
C TYR A 23 20.50 6.81 -2.33
N GLU A 24 20.76 8.03 -2.81
CA GLU A 24 21.00 8.32 -4.22
C GLU A 24 22.28 9.15 -4.37
N SER A 25 23.22 8.66 -5.18
CA SER A 25 24.45 9.41 -5.46
C SER A 25 24.18 10.57 -6.42
N LEU A 26 25.14 11.49 -6.50
CA LEU A 26 25.08 12.62 -7.42
C LEU A 26 25.05 12.11 -8.87
N GLU A 27 25.92 11.17 -9.22
CA GLU A 27 26.01 10.57 -10.55
C GLU A 27 24.66 9.98 -10.96
N ALA A 28 24.04 9.23 -10.07
CA ALA A 28 22.76 8.59 -10.36
C ALA A 28 21.59 9.60 -10.44
N THR A 29 21.69 10.75 -9.76
CA THR A 29 20.74 11.87 -9.95
C THR A 29 20.82 12.42 -11.38
N PHE A 30 22.03 12.55 -11.93
CA PHE A 30 22.25 13.01 -13.29
C PHE A 30 21.90 11.94 -14.32
N GLU A 31 22.17 10.67 -14.08
CA GLU A 31 21.67 9.56 -14.92
C GLU A 31 20.13 9.59 -15.02
N ARG A 32 19.45 9.96 -13.94
CA ARG A 32 17.99 10.11 -13.93
C ARG A 32 17.55 11.31 -14.78
N LEU A 33 18.24 12.44 -14.72
CA LEU A 33 17.99 13.58 -15.61
C LEU A 33 18.21 13.21 -17.08
N GLU A 34 19.29 12.47 -17.40
CA GLU A 34 19.55 11.98 -18.75
C GLU A 34 18.43 11.05 -19.22
N LYS A 35 17.96 10.13 -18.38
CA LYS A 35 16.86 9.21 -18.73
C LYS A 35 15.52 9.91 -18.96
N ILE A 36 15.21 10.96 -18.19
CA ILE A 36 13.93 11.66 -18.27
C ILE A 36 13.93 12.67 -19.42
N PHE A 37 15.04 13.40 -19.61
CA PHE A 37 15.09 14.57 -20.49
C PHE A 37 16.12 14.46 -21.63
N GLY A 38 16.93 13.41 -21.68
CA GLY A 38 18.04 13.28 -22.64
C GLY A 38 19.21 14.23 -22.36
N LEU A 39 19.28 14.82 -21.16
CA LEU A 39 20.28 15.83 -20.80
C LEU A 39 21.59 15.19 -20.35
N GLN A 40 22.66 15.37 -21.12
CA GLN A 40 24.02 14.96 -20.76
C GLN A 40 24.75 16.10 -20.07
N ILE A 41 24.77 16.08 -18.74
CA ILE A 41 25.40 17.11 -17.91
C ILE A 41 26.38 16.43 -16.95
N GLU A 42 27.56 17.02 -16.78
CA GLU A 42 28.55 16.49 -15.84
C GLU A 42 28.01 16.53 -14.39
N PRO A 43 28.08 15.40 -13.65
CA PRO A 43 27.48 15.27 -12.32
C PRO A 43 28.30 15.99 -11.24
N THR A 44 28.19 17.32 -11.19
CA THR A 44 28.85 18.15 -10.19
C THR A 44 27.85 18.86 -9.29
N SER A 45 28.22 19.12 -8.04
CA SER A 45 27.40 19.89 -7.09
C SER A 45 27.11 21.30 -7.59
N GLU A 46 28.01 21.88 -8.38
CA GLU A 46 27.81 23.18 -9.02
C GLU A 46 26.71 23.10 -10.09
N ASN A 47 26.77 22.11 -10.98
CA ASN A 47 25.75 21.91 -12.00
C ASN A 47 24.38 21.59 -11.39
N LEU A 48 24.33 20.77 -10.32
CA LEU A 48 23.08 20.51 -9.60
C LEU A 48 22.46 21.81 -9.10
N ARG A 49 23.26 22.70 -8.48
CA ARG A 49 22.78 24.01 -8.03
C ARG A 49 22.34 24.89 -9.20
N LYS A 50 23.03 24.87 -10.34
CA LYS A 50 22.62 25.63 -11.53
C LYS A 50 21.26 25.15 -12.05
N ILE A 51 21.04 23.83 -12.13
CA ILE A 51 19.76 23.23 -12.54
C ILE A 51 18.65 23.63 -11.56
N GLN A 52 18.88 23.46 -10.25
CA GLN A 52 17.91 23.81 -9.20
C GLN A 52 17.48 25.28 -9.24
N ASN A 53 18.39 26.18 -9.64
CA ASN A 53 18.12 27.61 -9.75
C ASN A 53 17.75 28.06 -11.17
N GLN A 54 17.54 27.13 -12.11
CA GLN A 54 17.23 27.43 -13.52
C GLN A 54 18.28 28.34 -14.20
N LYS A 55 19.56 28.17 -13.85
CA LYS A 55 20.70 28.95 -14.34
C LYS A 55 21.51 28.24 -15.43
N LEU A 56 21.15 27.00 -15.75
CA LEU A 56 21.77 26.24 -16.83
C LEU A 56 20.80 26.28 -18.01
N ASP A 57 21.28 26.61 -19.20
CA ASP A 57 20.49 26.54 -20.43
C ASP A 57 20.24 25.06 -20.77
N LEU A 58 18.98 24.65 -20.70
CA LEU A 58 18.51 23.29 -20.95
C LEU A 58 17.52 23.25 -22.13
N GLY A 59 17.52 24.28 -22.98
CA GLY A 59 16.68 24.33 -24.17
C GLY A 59 15.18 24.38 -23.87
N GLY A 60 14.78 25.07 -22.79
CA GLY A 60 13.37 25.20 -22.39
C GLY A 60 12.90 24.15 -21.37
N LEU A 61 13.78 23.24 -20.94
CA LEU A 61 13.50 22.21 -19.93
C LEU A 61 13.87 22.64 -18.50
N GLU A 62 14.27 23.89 -18.28
CA GLU A 62 14.83 24.39 -17.02
C GLU A 62 13.89 24.17 -15.85
N GLU A 63 12.62 24.52 -16.01
CA GLU A 63 11.61 24.35 -14.96
C GLU A 63 11.36 22.88 -14.64
N GLN A 64 11.22 22.03 -15.67
CA GLN A 64 10.94 20.61 -15.49
C GLN A 64 12.12 19.89 -14.85
N ALA A 65 13.35 20.17 -15.29
CA ALA A 65 14.57 19.64 -14.71
C ALA A 65 14.73 20.09 -13.25
N ALA A 66 14.52 21.38 -12.96
CA ALA A 66 14.56 21.91 -11.61
C ALA A 66 13.55 21.23 -10.68
N ARG A 67 12.33 20.93 -11.16
CA ARG A 67 11.32 20.18 -10.41
C ARG A 67 11.78 18.77 -10.07
N VAL A 68 12.47 18.06 -10.98
CA VAL A 68 12.93 16.67 -10.81
C VAL A 68 14.06 16.54 -9.77
N VAL A 69 14.90 17.57 -9.63
CA VAL A 69 16.02 17.62 -8.67
C VAL A 69 15.82 18.65 -7.56
N ALA A 70 14.58 19.05 -7.32
CA ALA A 70 14.26 20.02 -6.27
C ALA A 70 14.78 19.51 -4.91
N PRO A 71 15.40 20.35 -4.07
CA PRO A 71 16.02 19.90 -2.82
C PRO A 71 15.11 19.03 -1.94
N GLN A 72 13.83 19.37 -1.84
CA GLN A 72 12.83 18.60 -1.10
C GLN A 72 12.54 17.20 -1.65
N LEU A 73 12.88 16.93 -2.91
CA LEU A 73 12.70 15.62 -3.54
C LEU A 73 13.95 14.74 -3.47
N ILE A 74 15.14 15.33 -3.32
CA ILE A 74 16.43 14.60 -3.34
C ILE A 74 17.18 14.62 -2.01
N ASN A 75 16.74 15.41 -1.03
CA ASN A 75 17.24 15.38 0.35
C ASN A 75 16.61 14.21 1.11
N TYR A 76 16.97 13.00 0.71
CA TYR A 76 16.39 11.79 1.26
C TYR A 76 16.75 11.57 2.75
N ASN A 77 15.83 10.94 3.47
CA ASN A 77 16.15 10.23 4.71
C ASN A 77 16.93 8.97 4.32
N ASP A 78 18.25 9.09 4.21
CA ASP A 78 19.18 8.03 3.79
C ASP A 78 19.65 7.12 4.94
N ASP A 79 19.19 7.37 6.16
CA ASP A 79 19.38 6.51 7.33
C ASP A 79 18.16 6.51 8.27
N TYR A 80 18.05 5.47 9.11
CA TYR A 80 16.96 5.33 10.07
C TYR A 80 16.94 6.40 11.16
N GLY A 81 18.07 7.06 11.46
CA GLY A 81 18.14 8.19 12.37
C GLY A 81 17.43 9.41 11.81
N LYS A 82 17.55 9.70 10.51
CA LYS A 82 16.78 10.75 9.82
C LYS A 82 15.29 10.42 9.79
N ILE A 83 14.91 9.18 9.46
CA ILE A 83 13.52 8.73 9.52
C ILE A 83 12.97 8.91 10.95
N ARG A 84 13.71 8.46 11.98
CA ARG A 84 13.29 8.60 13.38
C ARG A 84 13.09 10.07 13.79
N LYS A 85 14.01 10.97 13.43
CA LYS A 85 13.87 12.41 13.68
C LYS A 85 12.62 13.00 13.01
N MET A 86 12.33 12.60 11.78
CA MET A 86 11.09 12.99 11.10
C MET A 86 9.87 12.46 11.87
N LEU A 87 9.85 11.17 12.23
CA LEU A 87 8.76 10.52 12.95
C LEU A 87 8.52 11.12 14.35
N GLU A 88 9.56 11.48 15.09
CA GLU A 88 9.45 12.18 16.39
C GLU A 88 8.65 13.48 16.25
N ARG A 89 8.87 14.21 15.15
CA ARG A 89 8.19 15.47 14.87
C ARG A 89 6.76 15.25 14.39
N ILE A 90 6.58 14.51 13.29
CA ILE A 90 5.28 14.35 12.62
C ILE A 90 4.34 13.41 13.38
N GLY A 91 4.91 12.52 14.21
CA GLY A 91 4.18 11.61 15.08
C GLY A 91 3.73 12.25 16.39
N SER A 92 4.29 13.41 16.76
CA SER A 92 3.96 14.10 18.02
C SER A 92 2.48 14.49 18.08
N LYS A 93 1.89 14.45 19.29
CA LYS A 93 0.52 14.95 19.53
C LYS A 93 0.35 16.41 19.06
N LYS A 94 1.37 17.24 19.29
CA LYS A 94 1.38 18.65 18.86
C LYS A 94 1.20 18.79 17.36
N PHE A 95 1.93 17.98 16.57
CA PHE A 95 1.83 18.04 15.12
C PHE A 95 0.50 17.46 14.61
N ARG A 96 0.13 16.25 15.08
CA ARG A 96 -1.10 15.56 14.66
C ARG A 96 -2.36 16.37 14.95
N ASN A 97 -2.40 17.07 16.08
CA ASN A 97 -3.57 17.85 16.52
C ASN A 97 -3.51 19.33 16.11
N ARG A 98 -2.58 19.73 15.23
CA ARG A 98 -2.50 21.11 14.75
C ARG A 98 -3.74 21.52 13.95
N MET A 99 -4.27 20.60 13.15
CA MET A 99 -5.55 20.74 12.46
C MET A 99 -6.35 19.45 12.69
N PRO A 100 -7.10 19.37 13.80
CA PRO A 100 -7.98 18.25 14.05
C PRO A 100 -9.02 18.11 12.94
N ASP A 101 -9.52 16.89 12.77
CA ASP A 101 -10.64 16.65 11.88
C ASP A 101 -11.97 17.16 12.47
N SER A 102 -13.06 16.96 11.74
CA SER A 102 -14.40 17.43 12.16
C SER A 102 -14.94 16.73 13.42
N TYR A 103 -14.23 15.75 13.95
CA TYR A 103 -14.55 14.99 15.16
C TYR A 103 -13.53 15.23 16.29
N GLY A 104 -12.58 16.17 16.09
CA GLY A 104 -11.55 16.51 17.06
C GLY A 104 -10.37 15.53 17.10
N SER A 105 -10.26 14.62 16.13
CA SER A 105 -9.17 13.63 16.07
C SER A 105 -7.97 14.18 15.31
N GLY A 106 -6.78 13.76 15.73
CA GLY A 106 -5.52 14.11 15.08
C GLY A 106 -5.24 13.27 13.82
N TRP A 107 -4.24 13.71 13.07
CA TRP A 107 -3.77 13.04 11.86
C TRP A 107 -3.40 11.55 12.08
N ILE A 108 -3.70 10.69 11.10
CA ILE A 108 -3.42 9.24 11.09
C ILE A 108 -2.54 8.90 9.89
N TYR A 109 -1.52 8.06 10.08
CA TYR A 109 -0.67 7.53 9.03
C TYR A 109 -1.01 6.06 8.74
N ASN A 110 -1.00 5.67 7.47
CA ASN A 110 -1.18 4.30 7.00
C ASN A 110 0.13 3.84 6.36
N TRP A 111 0.91 3.04 7.08
CA TRP A 111 2.24 2.61 6.67
C TRP A 111 2.14 1.37 5.78
N HIS A 112 2.30 1.52 4.46
CA HIS A 112 2.33 0.41 3.51
C HIS A 112 3.77 -0.08 3.38
N CYS A 113 4.11 -1.17 4.07
CA CYS A 113 5.50 -1.60 4.22
C CYS A 113 5.92 -2.62 3.17
N VAL A 114 7.03 -2.34 2.48
CA VAL A 114 7.71 -3.31 1.59
C VAL A 114 8.70 -4.17 2.36
N ASP A 115 8.95 -5.39 1.89
CA ASP A 115 10.16 -6.14 2.22
C ASP A 115 11.11 -6.10 1.02
N HIS A 116 12.32 -5.57 1.22
CA HIS A 116 13.35 -5.55 0.18
C HIS A 116 14.14 -6.85 0.23
N VAL A 117 13.85 -7.80 -0.65
CA VAL A 117 14.44 -9.14 -0.59
C VAL A 117 14.88 -9.66 -1.96
N GLY A 118 15.95 -10.47 -1.94
CA GLY A 118 16.45 -11.17 -3.12
C GLY A 118 17.02 -10.26 -4.21
N TYR A 119 17.77 -9.23 -3.82
CA TYR A 119 18.56 -8.41 -4.73
C TYR A 119 20.04 -8.80 -4.69
N ASP A 120 20.64 -8.94 -5.87
CA ASP A 120 22.08 -9.16 -6.06
C ASP A 120 22.83 -7.81 -6.16
N VAL A 121 22.14 -6.76 -6.62
CA VAL A 121 22.72 -5.42 -6.82
C VAL A 121 21.87 -4.37 -6.13
N ASN A 122 22.43 -3.72 -5.10
CA ASN A 122 21.74 -2.76 -4.25
C ASN A 122 22.44 -1.38 -4.16
N PRO A 123 22.50 -0.60 -5.26
CA PRO A 123 23.26 0.65 -5.29
C PRO A 123 22.58 1.78 -4.51
N ARG A 124 21.29 1.64 -4.20
CA ARG A 124 20.50 2.59 -3.40
C ARG A 124 20.54 2.31 -1.90
N LYS A 125 21.31 1.28 -1.49
CA LYS A 125 21.47 0.86 -0.09
C LYS A 125 20.13 0.63 0.60
N LYS A 126 19.15 0.08 -0.13
CA LYS A 126 17.86 -0.34 0.44
C LYS A 126 18.12 -1.30 1.60
N ASP A 127 17.30 -1.26 2.65
CA ASP A 127 17.46 -2.15 3.78
C ASP A 127 16.98 -3.57 3.43
N ILE A 128 17.92 -4.47 3.13
CA ILE A 128 17.61 -5.80 2.62
C ILE A 128 17.28 -6.75 3.77
N GLY A 129 16.09 -7.33 3.72
CA GLY A 129 15.66 -8.32 4.70
C GLY A 129 14.15 -8.49 4.74
N PHE A 130 13.74 -9.61 5.30
CA PHE A 130 12.35 -9.80 5.66
C PHE A 130 12.04 -8.99 6.90
N HIS A 131 10.93 -8.26 6.84
CA HIS A 131 10.28 -7.62 7.97
C HIS A 131 10.96 -6.37 8.54
N ASN A 132 12.16 -5.99 8.07
CA ASN A 132 12.89 -4.85 8.63
C ASN A 132 12.04 -3.57 8.71
N ILE A 133 11.42 -3.18 7.59
CA ILE A 133 10.59 -1.96 7.53
C ILE A 133 9.30 -2.13 8.33
N PHE A 134 8.62 -3.27 8.18
CA PHE A 134 7.41 -3.57 8.93
C PHE A 134 7.63 -3.50 10.45
N ASP A 135 8.70 -4.13 10.94
CA ASP A 135 9.01 -4.18 12.37
C ASP A 135 9.40 -2.79 12.88
N PHE A 136 10.17 -2.01 12.11
CA PHE A 136 10.50 -0.62 12.46
C PHE A 136 9.23 0.23 12.70
N TYR A 137 8.25 0.17 11.80
CA TYR A 137 7.00 0.92 11.94
C TYR A 137 6.07 0.34 13.01
N ARG A 138 6.07 -0.98 13.18
CA ARG A 138 5.32 -1.65 14.24
C ARG A 138 5.84 -1.23 15.62
N GLU A 139 7.16 -1.14 15.78
CA GLU A 139 7.79 -0.64 16.99
C GLU A 139 7.45 0.83 17.23
N PHE A 140 7.54 1.69 16.21
CA PHE A 140 7.14 3.09 16.32
C PHE A 140 5.68 3.25 16.80
N ILE A 141 4.74 2.50 16.22
CA ILE A 141 3.33 2.52 16.62
C ILE A 141 3.18 2.10 18.08
N ARG A 142 3.79 0.97 18.45
CA ARG A 142 3.74 0.42 19.81
C ARG A 142 4.31 1.42 20.83
N ASP A 143 5.49 1.95 20.56
CA ASP A 143 6.27 2.76 21.51
C ASP A 143 5.63 4.14 21.75
N THR A 144 4.96 4.68 20.72
CA THR A 144 4.27 5.98 20.81
C THR A 144 2.78 5.88 21.15
N GLY A 145 2.19 4.68 21.05
CA GLY A 145 0.74 4.48 21.13
C GLY A 145 -0.02 5.19 19.99
N ALA A 146 0.59 5.31 18.81
CA ALA A 146 -0.03 6.00 17.68
C ALA A 146 -1.28 5.24 17.16
N PRO A 147 -2.31 5.96 16.66
CA PRO A 147 -3.50 5.33 16.09
C PRO A 147 -3.25 4.68 14.72
N ASP A 148 -2.06 4.87 14.15
CA ASP A 148 -1.64 4.42 12.83
C ASP A 148 -1.78 2.90 12.63
N LYS A 149 -1.75 2.47 11.37
CA LYS A 149 -1.87 1.06 10.98
C LYS A 149 -0.85 0.70 9.91
N ILE A 150 -0.48 -0.58 9.88
CA ILE A 150 0.42 -1.15 8.88
C ILE A 150 -0.43 -1.90 7.86
N HIS A 151 -0.09 -1.68 6.60
CA HIS A 151 -0.74 -2.21 5.42
C HIS A 151 0.29 -2.77 4.43
N TRP A 152 -0.19 -3.30 3.31
CA TRP A 152 0.64 -4.01 2.35
C TRP A 152 1.18 -3.10 1.26
N HIS A 153 2.47 -3.25 1.00
CA HIS A 153 3.16 -2.71 -0.17
C HIS A 153 4.07 -3.79 -0.76
N PHE A 154 4.10 -3.90 -2.08
CA PHE A 154 4.97 -4.87 -2.74
C PHE A 154 5.56 -4.30 -4.02
N HIS A 155 6.85 -4.54 -4.19
CA HIS A 155 7.57 -4.28 -5.42
C HIS A 155 8.02 -5.61 -6.00
N PRO A 156 7.58 -6.01 -7.19
CA PRO A 156 8.14 -7.17 -7.84
C PRO A 156 9.62 -6.95 -8.19
N THR A 157 10.43 -8.00 -8.01
CA THR A 157 11.88 -7.94 -8.24
C THR A 157 12.21 -7.94 -9.73
N HIS A 158 13.17 -7.11 -10.15
CA HIS A 158 13.70 -7.12 -11.52
C HIS A 158 14.32 -8.47 -11.86
N HIS A 159 14.22 -8.95 -13.11
CA HIS A 159 14.74 -10.26 -13.53
C HIS A 159 16.27 -10.40 -13.38
N ARG A 160 16.96 -9.28 -13.15
CA ARG A 160 18.40 -9.20 -12.82
C ARG A 160 18.66 -8.97 -11.32
N ASN A 161 17.65 -9.06 -10.47
CA ASN A 161 17.71 -8.84 -9.03
C ASN A 161 18.37 -7.50 -8.63
N ILE A 162 17.96 -6.41 -9.27
CA ILE A 162 18.50 -5.07 -9.02
C ILE A 162 17.48 -4.22 -8.27
N SER A 163 17.85 -3.72 -7.09
CA SER A 163 16.89 -3.19 -6.11
C SER A 163 16.18 -1.89 -6.50
N HIS A 164 16.74 -1.13 -7.44
CA HIS A 164 16.25 0.20 -7.82
C HIS A 164 15.57 0.23 -9.19
N LEU A 165 15.43 -0.93 -9.84
CA LEU A 165 14.74 -1.03 -11.11
C LEU A 165 13.29 -1.46 -10.88
N ASN A 166 12.40 -0.78 -11.60
CA ASN A 166 10.96 -0.98 -11.47
C ASN A 166 10.51 -2.16 -12.35
N VAL A 167 9.46 -2.84 -11.90
CA VAL A 167 8.87 -4.01 -12.55
C VAL A 167 7.37 -3.96 -12.36
N ASN A 168 6.64 -4.62 -13.26
CA ASN A 168 5.19 -4.64 -13.24
C ASN A 168 4.53 -6.03 -13.18
N THR A 169 5.32 -7.10 -13.01
CA THR A 169 4.83 -8.49 -12.97
C THR A 169 5.02 -9.10 -11.58
N TYR A 170 3.92 -9.33 -10.88
CA TYR A 170 3.88 -9.90 -9.52
C TYR A 170 4.21 -11.39 -9.54
N LEU A 171 3.56 -12.17 -10.41
CA LEU A 171 3.63 -13.63 -10.35
C LEU A 171 4.94 -14.23 -10.88
N ARG A 172 5.83 -13.40 -11.45
CA ARG A 172 7.22 -13.82 -11.73
C ARG A 172 8.03 -13.94 -10.44
N ASP A 173 7.62 -13.23 -9.39
CA ASP A 173 8.37 -13.12 -8.17
C ASP A 173 7.71 -13.91 -7.03
N ASN A 174 8.07 -15.20 -6.94
CA ASN A 174 7.54 -16.10 -5.90
C ASN A 174 7.83 -15.62 -4.46
N LYS A 175 8.71 -14.62 -4.27
CA LYS A 175 8.98 -14.02 -2.95
C LYS A 175 7.73 -13.41 -2.34
N ILE A 176 6.73 -13.01 -3.13
CA ILE A 176 5.47 -12.52 -2.60
C ILE A 176 4.81 -13.56 -1.66
N PHE A 177 4.87 -14.84 -2.02
CA PHE A 177 4.34 -15.94 -1.22
C PHE A 177 5.19 -16.19 0.02
N GLU A 178 6.51 -16.13 -0.10
CA GLU A 178 7.41 -16.27 1.06
C GLU A 178 7.21 -15.14 2.07
N ILE A 179 7.12 -13.88 1.61
CA ILE A 179 6.85 -12.73 2.47
C ILE A 179 5.54 -12.94 3.23
N LEU A 180 4.47 -13.32 2.55
CA LEU A 180 3.17 -13.57 3.20
C LEU A 180 3.22 -14.74 4.18
N ALA A 181 3.89 -15.84 3.81
CA ALA A 181 4.06 -16.98 4.69
C ALA A 181 4.80 -16.60 5.98
N ARG A 182 5.89 -15.82 5.86
CA ARG A 182 6.64 -15.30 7.01
C ARG A 182 5.81 -14.30 7.84
N ARG A 183 5.05 -13.41 7.20
CA ARG A 183 4.15 -12.47 7.91
C ARG A 183 3.12 -13.20 8.77
N ILE A 184 2.54 -14.28 8.25
CA ILE A 184 1.62 -15.11 9.02
C ILE A 184 2.39 -15.78 10.15
N ILE A 185 3.35 -16.65 9.82
CA ILE A 185 4.02 -17.54 10.78
C ILE A 185 4.78 -16.76 11.86
N GLU A 186 5.50 -15.71 11.48
CA GLU A 186 6.42 -15.01 12.36
C GLU A 186 5.84 -13.73 12.98
N ARG A 187 4.73 -13.19 12.44
CA ARG A 187 4.16 -11.90 12.88
C ARG A 187 2.67 -11.93 13.20
N ASN A 188 1.98 -13.08 13.05
CA ASN A 188 0.53 -13.21 13.23
C ASN A 188 -0.24 -12.12 12.47
N TRP A 189 0.20 -11.83 11.24
CA TRP A 189 -0.34 -10.72 10.46
C TRP A 189 -0.62 -11.17 9.03
N PHE A 190 -1.72 -10.66 8.47
CA PHE A 190 -2.10 -10.91 7.08
C PHE A 190 -2.63 -9.61 6.44
N PRO A 191 -2.31 -9.31 5.17
CA PRO A 191 -2.59 -8.02 4.55
C PRO A 191 -4.07 -7.80 4.29
N SER A 192 -4.53 -6.57 4.47
CA SER A 192 -5.93 -6.16 4.21
C SER A 192 -6.04 -5.09 3.13
N VAL A 193 -5.20 -4.05 3.21
CA VAL A 193 -5.19 -2.95 2.24
C VAL A 193 -3.89 -2.99 1.43
N ASN A 194 -4.03 -3.09 0.11
CA ASN A 194 -2.93 -2.97 -0.84
C ASN A 194 -2.69 -1.51 -1.23
N ARG A 195 -1.42 -1.15 -1.37
CA ARG A 195 -0.97 -0.03 -2.20
C ARG A 195 0.09 -0.59 -3.15
N ALA A 196 -0.14 -0.47 -4.44
CA ALA A 196 0.73 -1.04 -5.45
C ALA A 196 2.05 -0.27 -5.55
N GLY A 197 3.18 -0.99 -5.51
CA GLY A 197 4.49 -0.43 -5.85
C GLY A 197 4.46 0.24 -7.23
N PHE A 198 4.95 1.47 -7.30
CA PHE A 198 4.92 2.32 -8.49
C PHE A 198 3.51 2.62 -9.05
N HIS A 199 2.43 2.29 -8.33
CA HIS A 199 1.04 2.30 -8.82
C HIS A 199 0.77 1.30 -9.95
N VAL A 200 1.56 0.22 -10.05
CA VAL A 200 1.34 -0.81 -11.06
C VAL A 200 0.26 -1.78 -10.60
N GLU A 201 -0.80 -1.90 -11.39
CA GLU A 201 -1.56 -3.15 -11.51
C GLU A 201 -1.50 -3.71 -12.93
N ARG A 202 -1.50 -5.04 -13.04
CA ARG A 202 -1.53 -5.84 -14.27
C ARG A 202 -2.43 -7.06 -14.05
N PRO A 203 -2.81 -7.82 -15.09
CA PRO A 203 -3.72 -8.96 -14.92
C PRO A 203 -3.28 -9.96 -13.84
N ASP A 204 -1.98 -10.18 -13.68
CA ASP A 204 -1.42 -11.11 -12.71
C ASP A 204 -1.50 -10.58 -11.26
N SER A 205 -1.15 -9.31 -11.04
CA SER A 205 -1.35 -8.67 -9.72
C SER A 205 -2.83 -8.52 -9.40
N HIS A 206 -3.67 -8.19 -10.39
CA HIS A 206 -5.10 -8.07 -10.24
C HIS A 206 -5.72 -9.39 -9.74
N TRP A 207 -5.40 -10.50 -10.40
CA TRP A 207 -5.82 -11.84 -10.00
C TRP A 207 -5.32 -12.19 -8.59
N PHE A 208 -4.05 -11.90 -8.29
CA PHE A 208 -3.43 -12.17 -6.99
C PHE A 208 -4.17 -11.44 -5.86
N LEU A 209 -4.40 -10.13 -6.02
CA LEU A 209 -5.08 -9.31 -5.00
C LEU A 209 -6.51 -9.80 -4.77
N GLU A 210 -7.21 -10.21 -5.82
CA GLU A 210 -8.55 -10.78 -5.74
C GLU A 210 -8.62 -12.11 -4.96
N GLN A 211 -7.50 -12.79 -4.71
CA GLN A 211 -7.50 -13.98 -3.85
C GLN A 211 -7.51 -13.62 -2.36
N TRP A 212 -6.85 -12.53 -1.93
CA TRP A 212 -6.54 -12.34 -0.50
C TRP A 212 -6.74 -10.92 0.05
N MET A 213 -6.71 -9.88 -0.78
CA MET A 213 -6.68 -8.48 -0.33
C MET A 213 -8.00 -7.76 -0.69
N PRO A 214 -8.87 -7.49 0.30
CA PRO A 214 -10.20 -6.91 0.08
C PRO A 214 -10.17 -5.46 -0.40
N PHE A 215 -9.15 -4.72 -0.02
CA PHE A 215 -9.06 -3.31 -0.32
C PHE A 215 -7.78 -3.01 -1.08
N ASP A 216 -7.92 -2.15 -2.07
CA ASP A 216 -6.80 -1.64 -2.82
C ASP A 216 -6.96 -0.14 -2.98
N LEU A 217 -5.93 0.58 -2.57
CA LEU A 217 -5.89 2.02 -2.66
C LEU A 217 -4.85 2.41 -3.69
N SER A 218 -4.85 1.80 -4.89
CA SER A 218 -3.81 2.00 -5.93
C SER A 218 -4.21 2.92 -7.07
N ASN A 219 -5.51 3.16 -7.27
CA ASN A 219 -6.01 3.91 -8.41
C ASN A 219 -5.43 5.34 -8.45
N GLN A 220 -4.67 5.65 -9.50
CA GLN A 220 -4.05 6.96 -9.71
C GLN A 220 -4.61 7.67 -10.95
N ALA A 221 -5.86 7.39 -11.32
CA ALA A 221 -6.55 8.08 -12.40
C ALA A 221 -6.42 9.59 -12.21
N PHE A 222 -6.04 10.30 -13.25
CA PHE A 222 -5.89 11.75 -13.23
C PHE A 222 -6.31 12.29 -14.61
N PRO A 223 -7.04 13.43 -14.68
CA PRO A 223 -7.59 13.92 -15.95
C PRO A 223 -6.52 14.29 -17.00
N GLU A 224 -5.35 14.72 -16.54
CA GLU A 224 -4.24 15.13 -17.39
C GLU A 224 -3.38 13.92 -17.78
N GLU A 225 -2.97 13.85 -19.04
CA GLU A 225 -2.05 12.82 -19.51
C GLU A 225 -0.61 13.11 -19.05
N ASP A 226 0.19 12.05 -18.85
CA ASP A 226 1.59 12.23 -18.54
C ASP A 226 2.38 12.61 -19.80
N GLU A 227 3.08 13.73 -19.75
CA GLU A 227 3.94 14.20 -20.87
C GLU A 227 5.39 13.70 -20.75
N GLN A 228 5.75 13.09 -19.62
CA GLN A 228 7.14 12.70 -19.32
C GLN A 228 7.45 11.32 -19.91
N ALA A 229 8.57 11.22 -20.63
CA ALA A 229 8.95 10.03 -21.42
C ALA A 229 9.02 8.72 -20.60
N ASP A 230 9.24 8.79 -19.29
CA ASP A 230 9.27 7.60 -18.44
C ASP A 230 7.89 7.15 -17.95
N LEU A 231 6.85 7.98 -18.11
CA LEU A 231 5.49 7.75 -17.64
C LEU A 231 4.48 7.50 -18.77
N ILE A 232 4.79 7.93 -20.00
CA ILE A 232 3.93 7.73 -21.18
C ILE A 232 3.59 6.25 -21.40
N GLU A 233 2.49 6.00 -22.11
CA GLU A 233 2.03 4.66 -22.49
C GLU A 233 1.73 3.71 -21.31
N GLY A 234 1.48 4.26 -20.11
CA GLY A 234 1.03 3.47 -18.96
C GLY A 234 2.10 2.57 -18.34
N ARG A 235 3.39 2.87 -18.58
CA ARG A 235 4.54 2.04 -18.22
C ARG A 235 4.58 1.59 -16.75
N PHE A 236 4.39 2.53 -15.82
CA PHE A 236 4.49 2.28 -14.37
C PHE A 236 3.13 2.27 -13.65
N GLY A 237 2.04 2.65 -14.31
CA GLY A 237 0.71 2.63 -13.71
C GLY A 237 -0.31 3.19 -14.67
N ASP A 238 -1.13 2.31 -15.25
CA ASP A 238 -2.17 2.71 -16.20
C ASP A 238 -3.52 2.74 -15.50
N TRP A 239 -4.02 3.93 -15.23
CA TRP A 239 -5.32 4.14 -14.58
C TRP A 239 -6.21 5.07 -15.43
N ARG A 240 -5.87 5.24 -16.71
CA ARG A 240 -6.52 6.21 -17.61
C ARG A 240 -8.00 5.94 -17.82
N ARG A 241 -8.44 4.69 -17.64
CA ARG A 241 -9.85 4.28 -17.78
C ARG A 241 -10.56 4.11 -16.45
N SER A 242 -9.87 4.40 -15.34
CA SER A 242 -10.42 4.23 -14.00
C SER A 242 -11.23 5.44 -13.53
N PRO A 243 -12.21 5.22 -12.62
CA PRO A 243 -12.93 6.32 -11.99
C PRO A 243 -11.95 7.32 -11.37
N ASP A 244 -12.12 8.59 -11.71
CA ASP A 244 -11.27 9.69 -11.29
C ASP A 244 -11.99 10.62 -10.28
N ASP A 245 -13.17 10.23 -9.79
CA ASP A 245 -14.09 11.09 -9.04
C ASP A 245 -14.15 10.81 -7.55
N TRP A 246 -13.22 10.00 -7.05
CA TRP A 246 -13.15 9.47 -5.67
C TRP A 246 -14.20 8.42 -5.33
N SER A 247 -15.01 7.97 -6.31
CA SER A 247 -15.84 6.79 -6.11
C SER A 247 -14.96 5.55 -5.91
N ILE A 248 -15.39 4.70 -4.99
CA ILE A 248 -14.84 3.35 -4.86
C ILE A 248 -15.59 2.42 -5.81
N TYR A 249 -14.90 1.44 -6.37
CA TYR A 249 -15.53 0.48 -7.28
C TYR A 249 -14.99 -0.92 -7.08
N ARG A 250 -15.82 -1.90 -7.40
CA ARG A 250 -15.38 -3.28 -7.59
C ARG A 250 -14.88 -3.40 -9.02
N PRO A 251 -13.68 -3.91 -9.30
CA PRO A 251 -13.17 -3.98 -10.66
C PRO A 251 -13.82 -5.11 -11.47
N SER A 252 -13.68 -5.05 -12.79
CA SER A 252 -13.92 -6.17 -13.69
C SER A 252 -12.81 -7.22 -13.54
N HIS A 253 -13.17 -8.49 -13.76
CA HIS A 253 -12.26 -9.62 -13.72
C HIS A 253 -11.11 -9.51 -14.73
N ASP A 254 -11.43 -9.02 -15.94
CA ASP A 254 -10.46 -8.94 -17.04
C ASP A 254 -9.73 -7.59 -17.08
N ASP A 255 -10.23 -6.61 -16.33
CA ASP A 255 -9.79 -5.23 -16.44
C ASP A 255 -9.97 -4.49 -15.11
N TYR A 256 -8.86 -4.36 -14.38
CA TYR A 256 -8.83 -3.68 -13.09
C TYR A 256 -9.26 -2.23 -13.18
N GLN A 257 -9.20 -1.60 -14.37
CA GLN A 257 -9.49 -0.19 -14.51
C GLN A 257 -10.98 0.13 -14.55
N VAL A 258 -11.87 -0.84 -14.81
CA VAL A 258 -13.30 -0.56 -15.02
C VAL A 258 -14.17 -1.22 -13.94
N PRO A 259 -15.32 -0.64 -13.59
CA PRO A 259 -16.28 -1.29 -12.69
C PRO A 259 -16.74 -2.66 -13.19
N GLY A 260 -16.92 -3.60 -12.26
CA GLY A 260 -17.33 -4.97 -12.49
C GLY A 260 -17.74 -5.68 -11.20
N ASN A 261 -17.47 -6.98 -11.10
CA ASN A 261 -18.03 -7.86 -10.07
C ASN A 261 -16.99 -8.64 -9.25
N CYS A 262 -15.70 -8.28 -9.31
CA CYS A 262 -14.67 -8.84 -8.43
C CYS A 262 -14.95 -8.51 -6.95
N ARG A 263 -14.52 -9.34 -6.01
CA ARG A 263 -14.78 -9.15 -4.56
C ARG A 263 -14.07 -7.91 -4.01
N ARG A 264 -12.85 -7.64 -4.47
CA ARG A 264 -12.03 -6.49 -4.05
C ARG A 264 -12.70 -5.14 -4.35
N TYR A 265 -12.41 -4.13 -3.53
CA TYR A 265 -12.73 -2.73 -3.80
C TYR A 265 -11.46 -1.92 -4.09
N ILE A 266 -11.52 -1.09 -5.12
CA ILE A 266 -10.46 -0.15 -5.51
C ILE A 266 -10.90 1.27 -5.15
N GLY A 267 -10.02 1.98 -4.44
CA GLY A 267 -10.12 3.39 -4.12
C GLY A 267 -9.02 4.20 -4.77
N ARG A 268 -9.30 5.49 -5.04
CA ARG A 268 -8.35 6.42 -5.65
C ARG A 268 -7.37 7.01 -4.63
N CYS A 269 -6.12 7.13 -5.01
CA CYS A 269 -5.05 7.71 -4.20
C CYS A 269 -3.96 8.38 -5.05
N LEU A 270 -3.92 9.72 -4.91
CA LEU A 270 -3.04 10.61 -5.68
C LEU A 270 -1.72 10.87 -4.96
N ASN A 271 -0.71 11.38 -5.66
CA ASN A 271 0.53 11.72 -4.97
C ASN A 271 0.42 13.04 -4.22
N VAL A 272 1.35 13.29 -3.30
CA VAL A 272 1.62 14.62 -2.76
C VAL A 272 3.12 14.92 -2.82
N GLY A 273 3.44 16.18 -3.07
CA GLY A 273 4.81 16.69 -3.04
C GLY A 273 5.75 15.99 -4.02
N THR A 274 5.27 15.49 -5.17
CA THR A 274 6.09 14.90 -6.24
C THR A 274 5.79 15.57 -7.58
N ARG A 275 6.35 15.06 -8.68
CA ARG A 275 6.27 15.67 -10.02
C ARG A 275 5.03 15.31 -10.83
N MET A 276 4.24 14.29 -10.43
CA MET A 276 3.16 13.74 -11.26
C MET A 276 1.90 13.45 -10.44
N ARG A 277 0.73 13.65 -11.07
CA ARG A 277 -0.60 13.24 -10.57
C ARG A 277 -0.81 13.60 -9.09
N CYS A 278 -0.46 14.84 -8.74
CA CYS A 278 -0.48 15.34 -7.38
C CYS A 278 -1.87 15.82 -6.98
N ILE A 279 -2.27 15.52 -5.75
CA ILE A 279 -3.45 16.09 -5.12
C ILE A 279 -3.33 17.62 -5.09
N ASN A 280 -4.42 18.27 -5.46
CA ASN A 280 -4.51 19.72 -5.51
C ASN A 280 -5.89 20.17 -4.97
N GLU A 281 -6.15 21.46 -4.97
CA GLU A 281 -7.40 22.01 -4.45
C GLU A 281 -8.64 21.52 -5.22
N MET A 282 -8.58 21.43 -6.54
CA MET A 282 -9.67 20.93 -7.37
C MET A 282 -10.02 19.49 -6.98
N GLU A 283 -9.01 18.66 -6.79
CA GLU A 283 -9.20 17.26 -6.43
C GLU A 283 -9.78 17.09 -5.01
N VAL A 284 -9.35 17.92 -4.05
CA VAL A 284 -9.97 17.92 -2.71
C VAL A 284 -11.42 18.37 -2.79
N ARG A 285 -11.74 19.43 -3.56
CA ARG A 285 -13.13 19.87 -3.78
C ARG A 285 -13.98 18.78 -4.41
N LYS A 286 -13.45 18.02 -5.37
CA LYS A 286 -14.13 16.87 -5.99
C LYS A 286 -14.54 15.81 -4.95
N ALA A 287 -13.69 15.57 -3.94
CA ALA A 287 -14.03 14.65 -2.84
C ALA A 287 -15.16 15.20 -1.94
N PHE A 288 -15.13 16.50 -1.64
CA PHE A 288 -16.20 17.16 -0.90
C PHE A 288 -17.52 17.19 -1.68
N ASP A 289 -17.48 17.45 -2.99
CA ASP A 289 -18.64 17.38 -3.89
C ASP A 289 -19.24 15.96 -3.95
N LEU A 290 -18.40 14.93 -3.96
CA LEU A 290 -18.87 13.55 -3.93
C LEU A 290 -19.56 13.25 -2.59
N ALA A 291 -18.92 13.60 -1.46
CA ALA A 291 -19.49 13.40 -0.13
C ALA A 291 -20.79 14.22 0.08
N ASP A 292 -20.89 15.41 -0.49
CA ASP A 292 -22.10 16.23 -0.42
C ASP A 292 -23.28 15.57 -1.15
N ARG A 293 -23.00 14.98 -2.32
CA ARG A 293 -24.01 14.33 -3.17
C ARG A 293 -24.38 12.91 -2.70
N GLN A 294 -23.40 12.11 -2.28
CA GLN A 294 -23.57 10.68 -1.99
C GLN A 294 -23.50 10.34 -0.49
N GLY A 295 -23.19 11.31 0.35
CA GLY A 295 -23.02 11.15 1.79
C GLY A 295 -21.59 10.80 2.21
N THR A 296 -20.83 10.07 1.41
CA THR A 296 -19.44 9.75 1.76
C THR A 296 -18.50 9.78 0.57
N ALA A 297 -17.22 10.05 0.83
CA ALA A 297 -16.13 9.93 -0.13
C ALA A 297 -14.88 9.38 0.55
N LEU A 298 -14.08 8.56 -0.16
CA LEU A 298 -12.75 8.15 0.28
C LEU A 298 -11.71 8.92 -0.53
N MET A 299 -10.96 9.79 0.13
CA MET A 299 -9.89 10.58 -0.49
C MET A 299 -8.53 10.09 -0.01
N GLY A 300 -7.88 9.27 -0.85
CA GLY A 300 -6.53 8.80 -0.61
C GLY A 300 -5.46 9.73 -1.19
N PHE A 301 -4.32 9.82 -0.53
CA PHE A 301 -3.10 10.37 -1.12
C PHE A 301 -1.85 9.69 -0.56
N THR A 302 -0.74 9.76 -1.30
CA THR A 302 0.51 9.08 -0.97
C THR A 302 1.76 9.94 -1.07
N ASN A 303 2.72 9.59 -0.21
CA ASN A 303 4.13 9.97 -0.31
C ASN A 303 5.00 8.79 0.18
N HIS A 304 6.29 9.05 0.43
CA HIS A 304 7.25 8.02 0.83
C HIS A 304 7.98 8.46 2.10
N ASP A 305 8.32 7.50 2.95
CA ASP A 305 9.01 7.70 4.22
C ASP A 305 10.47 8.18 4.08
N PHE A 306 11.11 7.89 2.94
CA PHE A 306 12.43 8.41 2.63
C PHE A 306 12.45 9.91 2.28
N ARG A 307 11.30 10.60 2.29
CA ARG A 307 11.21 12.07 2.13
C ARG A 307 10.66 12.71 3.39
N ASP A 308 10.89 14.01 3.55
CA ASP A 308 10.27 14.76 4.66
C ASP A 308 8.77 14.95 4.41
N MET A 309 7.96 14.15 5.09
CA MET A 309 6.49 14.17 4.95
C MET A 309 5.82 15.34 5.67
N GLN A 310 6.54 16.14 6.47
CA GLN A 310 5.91 17.25 7.21
C GLN A 310 5.22 18.24 6.25
N ALA A 311 5.93 18.66 5.20
CA ALA A 311 5.43 19.65 4.25
C ALA A 311 4.21 19.12 3.48
N ASP A 312 4.19 17.82 3.18
CA ASP A 312 3.08 17.16 2.51
C ASP A 312 1.81 17.14 3.37
N VAL A 313 1.95 16.79 4.66
CA VAL A 313 0.82 16.83 5.61
C VAL A 313 0.30 18.26 5.76
N GLU A 314 1.18 19.24 5.86
CA GLU A 314 0.82 20.67 5.92
C GLU A 314 0.06 21.14 4.68
N LEU A 315 0.52 20.73 3.51
CA LEU A 315 -0.13 21.05 2.24
C LEU A 315 -1.55 20.48 2.21
N VAL A 316 -1.73 19.20 2.52
CA VAL A 316 -3.07 18.57 2.49
C VAL A 316 -3.98 19.18 3.56
N GLN A 317 -3.49 19.47 4.77
CA GLN A 317 -4.25 20.20 5.79
C GLN A 317 -4.73 21.56 5.26
N LYS A 318 -3.88 22.32 4.58
CA LYS A 318 -4.26 23.59 3.95
C LYS A 318 -5.35 23.41 2.88
N LEU A 319 -5.21 22.40 2.02
CA LEU A 319 -6.21 22.11 0.98
C LEU A 319 -7.56 21.71 1.59
N LEU A 320 -7.56 20.85 2.62
CA LEU A 320 -8.75 20.47 3.36
C LEU A 320 -9.45 21.67 4.02
N SER A 321 -8.68 22.57 4.65
CA SER A 321 -9.21 23.77 5.29
C SER A 321 -9.90 24.68 4.28
N LYS A 322 -9.27 24.86 3.11
CA LYS A 322 -9.82 25.67 2.02
C LYS A 322 -11.06 25.04 1.39
N ALA A 323 -11.09 23.72 1.19
CA ALA A 323 -12.31 23.07 0.71
C ALA A 323 -13.42 23.18 1.77
N LYS A 324 -13.11 22.93 3.05
CA LYS A 324 -14.09 22.94 4.14
C LYS A 324 -14.84 24.27 4.28
N SER A 325 -14.24 25.42 3.97
CA SER A 325 -14.94 26.71 4.00
C SER A 325 -16.12 26.78 3.04
N ASP A 326 -16.04 26.04 1.94
CA ASP A 326 -17.02 26.09 0.84
C ASP A 326 -18.07 24.97 0.97
N TYR A 327 -17.81 23.99 1.84
CA TYR A 327 -18.74 22.89 2.19
C TYR A 327 -18.97 22.85 3.71
N PRO A 328 -19.70 23.83 4.29
CA PRO A 328 -19.91 23.91 5.74
C PRO A 328 -20.64 22.69 6.33
N ASP A 329 -21.46 22.00 5.53
CA ASP A 329 -22.22 20.82 5.96
C ASP A 329 -21.49 19.48 5.76
N VAL A 330 -20.37 19.47 5.02
CA VAL A 330 -19.58 18.25 4.78
C VAL A 330 -18.44 18.17 5.79
N LYS A 331 -18.40 17.11 6.57
CA LYS A 331 -17.31 16.84 7.51
C LYS A 331 -16.16 16.15 6.80
N PHE A 332 -14.98 16.19 7.39
CA PHE A 332 -13.88 15.31 7.02
C PHE A 332 -13.33 14.60 8.26
N LYS A 333 -12.80 13.40 8.06
CA LYS A 333 -12.25 12.54 9.12
C LYS A 333 -10.92 11.95 8.68
N TYR A 334 -9.90 12.01 9.53
CA TYR A 334 -8.67 11.26 9.28
C TYR A 334 -8.88 9.80 9.67
N CYS A 335 -8.54 8.86 8.79
CA CYS A 335 -8.86 7.46 8.97
C CYS A 335 -7.69 6.52 8.68
N ASP A 336 -7.73 5.38 9.38
CA ASP A 336 -7.14 4.15 8.85
C ASP A 336 -7.80 3.80 7.51
N ALA A 337 -7.02 3.29 6.55
CA ALA A 337 -7.51 2.97 5.21
C ALA A 337 -8.66 1.95 5.22
N ARG A 338 -8.53 0.88 6.02
CA ARG A 338 -9.60 -0.13 6.16
C ARG A 338 -10.85 0.45 6.79
N GLU A 339 -10.71 1.31 7.81
CA GLU A 339 -11.85 2.05 8.37
C GLU A 339 -12.56 2.89 7.29
N ALA A 340 -11.81 3.63 6.48
CA ALA A 340 -12.39 4.46 5.42
C ALA A 340 -13.18 3.62 4.40
N PHE A 341 -12.62 2.50 3.92
CA PHE A 341 -13.34 1.58 3.04
C PHE A 341 -14.61 1.06 3.70
N ASN A 342 -14.53 0.58 4.94
CA ASN A 342 -15.69 0.04 5.65
C ASN A 342 -16.83 1.07 5.78
N ARG A 343 -16.49 2.31 6.12
CA ARG A 343 -17.50 3.37 6.28
C ARG A 343 -18.15 3.77 4.96
N VAL A 344 -17.41 3.74 3.85
CA VAL A 344 -17.98 4.03 2.53
C VAL A 344 -18.84 2.86 2.04
N ILE A 345 -18.38 1.62 2.20
CA ILE A 345 -19.05 0.42 1.67
C ILE A 345 -20.24 -0.02 2.54
N PHE A 346 -20.02 -0.14 3.85
CA PHE A 346 -20.96 -0.74 4.80
C PHE A 346 -21.67 0.31 5.68
N GLY A 347 -21.18 1.56 5.69
CA GLY A 347 -21.75 2.65 6.50
C GLY A 347 -21.29 2.69 7.96
N ASP A 348 -20.52 1.70 8.41
CA ASP A 348 -20.01 1.58 9.76
C ASP A 348 -18.58 0.99 9.79
N TYR A 349 -18.01 0.83 10.98
CA TYR A 349 -16.72 0.17 11.18
C TYR A 349 -16.80 -0.70 12.43
N ASN A 350 -16.97 -2.00 12.22
CA ASN A 350 -17.20 -2.98 13.28
C ASN A 350 -16.11 -4.06 13.20
N PRO A 351 -15.00 -3.91 13.94
CA PRO A 351 -14.02 -4.97 14.08
C PRO A 351 -14.62 -6.23 14.70
N PRO A 352 -14.25 -7.43 14.21
CA PRO A 352 -14.74 -8.69 14.77
C PRO A 352 -14.19 -8.89 16.18
N GLU A 353 -15.01 -9.45 17.06
CA GLU A 353 -14.62 -9.73 18.45
C GLU A 353 -13.73 -10.98 18.58
N LYS A 354 -13.79 -11.88 17.59
CA LYS A 354 -13.12 -13.18 17.62
C LYS A 354 -12.50 -13.51 16.29
N ASN A 355 -11.53 -14.42 16.34
CA ASN A 355 -11.01 -15.05 15.16
C ASN A 355 -12.09 -15.91 14.51
N ILE A 356 -12.31 -15.77 13.19
CA ILE A 356 -13.28 -16.58 12.47
C ILE A 356 -12.72 -17.96 12.10
N LEU A 357 -11.39 -18.12 12.07
CA LEU A 357 -10.74 -19.36 11.70
C LEU A 357 -10.67 -20.32 12.89
N SER A 358 -10.95 -21.58 12.59
CA SER A 358 -10.69 -22.74 13.44
C SER A 358 -10.18 -23.89 12.58
N GLY A 359 -9.51 -24.86 13.20
CA GLY A 359 -9.07 -26.03 12.47
C GLY A 359 -8.47 -27.11 13.35
N SER A 360 -8.17 -28.24 12.72
CA SER A 360 -7.64 -29.45 13.33
C SER A 360 -6.63 -30.10 12.39
N LEU A 361 -5.59 -30.71 12.97
CA LEU A 361 -4.56 -31.45 12.24
C LEU A 361 -4.52 -32.88 12.79
N ASP A 362 -5.01 -33.83 11.99
CA ASP A 362 -5.22 -35.21 12.42
C ASP A 362 -4.51 -36.21 11.51
N GLN A 363 -4.01 -37.31 12.07
CA GLN A 363 -3.57 -38.45 11.26
C GLN A 363 -4.75 -39.06 10.54
N THR A 364 -4.56 -39.39 9.26
CA THR A 364 -5.55 -40.12 8.50
C THR A 364 -5.47 -41.62 8.76
N LYS A 365 -6.30 -42.41 8.05
CA LYS A 365 -6.21 -43.87 8.07
C LYS A 365 -4.98 -44.39 7.32
N VAL A 366 -4.33 -43.55 6.52
CA VAL A 366 -3.12 -43.90 5.77
C VAL A 366 -1.90 -43.49 6.60
N ALA A 367 -0.99 -44.44 6.85
CA ALA A 367 0.19 -44.19 7.65
C ALA A 367 1.07 -43.10 7.02
N GLY A 368 1.53 -42.15 7.84
CA GLY A 368 2.36 -41.02 7.39
C GLY A 368 1.58 -39.84 6.79
N GLN A 369 0.28 -40.00 6.53
CA GLN A 369 -0.56 -38.95 5.97
C GLN A 369 -1.34 -38.21 7.07
N TRP A 370 -1.26 -36.89 7.05
CA TRP A 370 -2.00 -36.01 7.96
C TRP A 370 -2.97 -35.12 7.18
N LYS A 371 -4.13 -34.84 7.78
CA LYS A 371 -5.13 -33.94 7.20
C LYS A 371 -5.31 -32.74 8.10
N LEU A 372 -5.09 -31.56 7.52
CA LEU A 372 -5.52 -30.29 8.07
C LEU A 372 -6.96 -30.01 7.61
N THR A 373 -7.86 -29.79 8.55
CA THR A 373 -9.23 -29.31 8.27
C THR A 373 -9.37 -27.90 8.82
N VAL A 374 -9.87 -26.98 8.01
CA VAL A 374 -10.01 -25.56 8.35
C VAL A 374 -11.46 -25.13 8.15
N GLU A 375 -12.00 -24.42 9.12
CA GLU A 375 -13.36 -23.88 9.10
C GLU A 375 -13.38 -22.39 9.45
N ALA A 376 -14.25 -21.64 8.77
CA ALA A 376 -14.56 -20.26 9.09
C ALA A 376 -16.00 -20.11 9.61
N SER A 377 -16.18 -19.41 10.73
CA SER A 377 -17.49 -19.11 11.32
C SER A 377 -18.33 -18.15 10.47
N GLU A 378 -17.67 -17.43 9.57
CA GLU A 378 -18.24 -16.47 8.62
C GLU A 378 -17.61 -16.68 7.23
N ASN A 379 -18.14 -16.02 6.19
CA ASN A 379 -17.51 -16.09 4.87
C ASN A 379 -16.16 -15.36 4.91
N THR A 380 -15.13 -15.98 4.33
CA THR A 380 -13.87 -15.29 4.04
C THR A 380 -14.00 -14.40 2.81
N PHE A 381 -13.20 -13.33 2.73
CA PHE A 381 -13.08 -12.52 1.52
C PHE A 381 -12.57 -13.34 0.32
N GLY A 382 -11.48 -14.07 0.55
CA GLY A 382 -10.84 -14.94 -0.43
C GLY A 382 -11.54 -16.29 -0.57
N PRO A 383 -11.39 -17.01 -1.69
CA PRO A 383 -11.98 -18.34 -1.87
C PRO A 383 -11.41 -19.38 -0.90
N GLN A 384 -10.24 -19.11 -0.33
CA GLN A 384 -9.55 -19.90 0.69
C GLN A 384 -8.63 -19.04 1.55
N PRO A 385 -8.32 -19.47 2.79
CA PRO A 385 -7.20 -18.94 3.54
C PRO A 385 -5.88 -19.18 2.79
N PHE A 386 -4.93 -18.28 2.96
CA PHE A 386 -3.53 -18.49 2.59
C PHE A 386 -2.93 -19.55 3.52
N LEU A 387 -2.56 -20.71 2.98
CA LEU A 387 -1.77 -21.70 3.69
C LEU A 387 -0.29 -21.34 3.61
N ALA A 388 0.34 -21.16 4.77
CA ALA A 388 1.76 -20.95 4.94
C ALA A 388 2.38 -22.18 5.60
N VAL A 389 3.44 -22.71 5.00
CA VAL A 389 4.19 -23.86 5.55
C VAL A 389 5.65 -23.46 5.69
N GLU A 390 6.17 -23.52 6.91
CA GLU A 390 7.61 -23.47 7.16
C GLU A 390 8.13 -24.90 7.31
N THR A 391 9.15 -25.26 6.54
CA THR A 391 9.84 -26.55 6.63
C THR A 391 11.01 -26.49 7.62
N LYS A 392 11.44 -27.65 8.13
CA LYS A 392 12.53 -27.75 9.13
C LYS A 392 13.88 -27.26 8.62
N ASP A 393 14.07 -27.17 7.32
CA ASP A 393 15.25 -26.58 6.69
C ASP A 393 15.15 -25.05 6.50
N GLY A 394 14.08 -24.42 6.99
CA GLY A 394 13.92 -22.96 7.05
C GLY A 394 13.34 -22.32 5.79
N ARG A 395 12.79 -23.12 4.87
CA ARG A 395 12.06 -22.62 3.69
C ARG A 395 10.60 -22.36 4.00
N PHE A 396 10.01 -21.40 3.30
CA PHE A 396 8.63 -20.98 3.46
C PHE A 396 7.88 -21.17 2.15
N HIS A 397 6.69 -21.74 2.25
CA HIS A 397 5.89 -22.15 1.11
C HIS A 397 4.44 -21.70 1.26
N HIS A 398 3.78 -21.56 0.11
CA HIS A 398 2.34 -21.44 -0.03
C HIS A 398 1.80 -22.64 -0.82
N ASP A 399 0.63 -23.13 -0.44
CA ASP A 399 -0.10 -24.14 -1.21
C ASP A 399 -1.63 -23.93 -1.13
N ASN A 400 -2.39 -24.66 -1.94
CA ASN A 400 -3.83 -24.54 -2.08
C ASN A 400 -4.58 -25.65 -1.34
N PHE A 401 -5.75 -25.31 -0.81
CA PHE A 401 -6.67 -26.25 -0.19
C PHE A 401 -7.62 -26.92 -1.19
N ASP A 402 -8.12 -28.09 -0.80
CA ASP A 402 -9.32 -28.68 -1.36
C ASP A 402 -10.59 -28.07 -0.75
N PHE A 403 -11.51 -27.61 -1.60
CA PHE A 403 -12.76 -27.00 -1.16
C PHE A 403 -13.74 -28.06 -0.67
N GLN A 404 -14.17 -27.94 0.59
CA GLN A 404 -15.23 -28.78 1.17
C GLN A 404 -16.55 -28.02 1.19
N LYS A 405 -16.51 -26.74 1.56
CA LYS A 405 -17.64 -25.81 1.48
C LYS A 405 -17.11 -24.43 1.10
N HIS A 406 -17.62 -23.88 0.00
CA HIS A 406 -17.17 -22.60 -0.54
C HIS A 406 -17.17 -21.50 0.54
N PHE A 407 -16.06 -20.75 0.65
CA PHE A 407 -15.81 -19.68 1.63
C PHE A 407 -15.87 -20.08 3.12
N ARG A 408 -16.00 -21.38 3.44
CA ARG A 408 -16.31 -21.82 4.81
C ARG A 408 -15.48 -22.99 5.30
N THR A 409 -15.18 -23.96 4.46
CA THR A 409 -14.52 -25.20 4.88
C THR A 409 -13.56 -25.70 3.84
N TRP A 410 -12.35 -26.04 4.28
CA TRP A 410 -11.23 -26.45 3.46
C TRP A 410 -10.50 -27.61 4.10
N SER A 411 -9.79 -28.39 3.29
CA SER A 411 -8.83 -29.34 3.82
C SER A 411 -7.57 -29.43 2.98
N TYR A 412 -6.47 -29.81 3.62
CA TYR A 412 -5.18 -30.03 2.99
C TYR A 412 -4.58 -31.31 3.53
N VAL A 413 -3.92 -32.06 2.66
CA VAL A 413 -3.32 -33.35 3.00
C VAL A 413 -1.80 -33.22 2.93
N PHE A 414 -1.14 -33.53 4.04
CA PHE A 414 0.31 -33.61 4.18
C PHE A 414 0.76 -35.05 3.97
N ASP A 415 1.47 -35.30 2.87
CA ASP A 415 2.06 -36.59 2.50
C ASP A 415 3.27 -36.43 1.56
N GLU A 416 3.71 -37.52 0.92
CA GLU A 416 4.86 -37.53 0.01
C GLU A 416 4.65 -36.76 -1.30
N HIS A 417 3.41 -36.45 -1.68
CA HIS A 417 3.09 -35.65 -2.86
C HIS A 417 2.98 -34.15 -2.55
N THR A 418 2.86 -33.79 -1.28
CA THR A 418 2.85 -32.42 -0.77
C THR A 418 4.05 -32.14 0.12
N PHE A 419 3.83 -32.03 1.43
CA PHE A 419 4.87 -31.92 2.44
C PHE A 419 4.76 -33.10 3.41
N PRO A 420 5.75 -34.01 3.46
CA PRO A 420 5.80 -35.03 4.50
C PRO A 420 5.79 -34.36 5.87
N MET A 421 4.91 -34.80 6.77
CA MET A 421 4.68 -34.11 8.04
C MET A 421 5.93 -34.01 8.92
N ASP A 422 6.86 -34.96 8.80
CA ASP A 422 8.15 -34.94 9.49
C ASP A 422 9.12 -33.88 8.97
N THR A 423 8.87 -33.29 7.80
CA THR A 423 9.63 -32.16 7.23
C THR A 423 9.03 -30.79 7.61
N VAL A 424 7.78 -30.75 8.04
CA VAL A 424 7.06 -29.52 8.43
C VAL A 424 7.53 -29.06 9.80
N LYS A 425 7.77 -27.76 9.95
CA LYS A 425 8.14 -27.11 11.21
C LYS A 425 6.99 -26.31 11.81
N ASN A 426 6.37 -25.43 11.03
CA ASN A 426 5.22 -24.63 11.44
C ASN A 426 4.20 -24.55 10.30
N ILE A 427 2.92 -24.49 10.65
CA ILE A 427 1.84 -24.20 9.71
C ILE A 427 1.14 -22.92 10.17
N GLY A 428 0.93 -21.98 9.25
CA GLY A 428 0.19 -20.76 9.48
C GLY A 428 -0.91 -20.59 8.45
N LEU A 429 -2.05 -20.04 8.86
CA LEU A 429 -3.16 -19.66 8.00
C LEU A 429 -3.38 -18.17 8.09
N GLY A 430 -3.70 -17.52 6.97
CA GLY A 430 -4.09 -16.11 6.92
C GLY A 430 -5.29 -15.89 6.03
N THR A 431 -6.30 -15.15 6.49
CA THR A 431 -7.43 -14.73 5.65
C THR A 431 -7.91 -13.36 6.06
N ASN A 432 -8.75 -12.74 5.22
CA ASN A 432 -9.61 -11.63 5.61
C ASN A 432 -11.07 -12.08 5.68
N ASP A 433 -11.87 -11.45 6.54
CA ASP A 433 -13.33 -11.44 6.42
C ASP A 433 -13.79 -10.49 5.30
N GLU A 434 -15.09 -10.45 4.99
CA GLU A 434 -15.66 -9.56 3.95
C GLU A 434 -15.44 -8.05 4.23
N ARG A 435 -15.15 -7.69 5.49
CA ARG A 435 -14.87 -6.32 5.95
C ARG A 435 -13.37 -6.01 6.01
N GLY A 436 -12.52 -6.95 5.61
CA GLY A 436 -11.07 -6.84 5.59
C GLY A 436 -10.39 -6.83 6.95
N PHE A 437 -11.01 -7.39 7.97
CA PHE A 437 -10.27 -7.76 9.18
C PHE A 437 -9.55 -9.08 8.94
N PHE A 438 -8.26 -9.08 9.24
CA PHE A 438 -7.44 -10.26 9.03
C PHE A 438 -7.55 -11.22 10.21
N HIS A 439 -7.39 -12.50 9.92
CA HIS A 439 -7.48 -13.60 10.85
C HIS A 439 -6.35 -14.57 10.57
N THR A 440 -5.61 -14.96 11.61
CA THR A 440 -4.52 -15.95 11.50
C THR A 440 -4.72 -17.13 12.43
N LEU A 441 -4.30 -18.32 12.01
CA LEU A 441 -4.35 -19.54 12.82
C LEU A 441 -3.05 -20.33 12.65
N HIS A 442 -2.55 -20.96 13.71
CA HIS A 442 -1.26 -21.64 13.71
C HIS A 442 -1.41 -23.06 14.28
N PHE A 443 -0.60 -23.98 13.78
CA PHE A 443 -0.52 -25.38 14.22
C PHE A 443 0.92 -25.78 14.54
#